data_AF-F9VZW3-F1
#
_entry.id   AF-F9VZW3-F1
#
_cell.length_a   1.000
_cell.length_b   1.000
_cell.length_c   1.000
_cell.angle_alpha   90.00
_cell.angle_beta   90.00
_cell.angle_gamma   90.00
#
_symmetry.space_group_name_H-M   'P 1'
#
loop_
_entity.id
_entity.type
_entity.pdbx_description
1 polymer ?
#
loop_
_entity_poly.entity_id
_entity_poly.type
_entity_poly.pdbx_seq_one_letter_code
_entity_poly.pdbx_strand_id
1 'polypeptide(L)'
;MDQLLLDDIQTRGAITPHLTAVRLGDDALTYGELADRVEDYGSVLAEYGMSPTSAFYAALMHCMPSLVDIDPVDSRLQVIGEIQAWLGRERGEVASVRPRLRAVS
;
A
#
# COMPACT_ATOMS: atom_id res chain seq x y z
N MET A 1 -6.68 7.93 -2.73
CA MET A 1 -6.59 6.51 -2.32
C MET A 1 -7.43 6.30 -1.08
N ASP A 2 -8.05 5.13 -0.93
CA ASP A 2 -8.97 4.86 0.18
C ASP A 2 -8.21 4.47 1.46
N GLN A 3 -8.64 5.00 2.61
CA GLN A 3 -7.98 4.82 3.91
C GLN A 3 -7.78 3.35 4.23
N LEU A 4 -8.77 2.50 3.96
CA LEU A 4 -8.64 1.10 4.33
C LEU A 4 -7.79 0.22 3.39
N LEU A 5 -7.16 0.82 2.36
CA LEU A 5 -6.03 0.19 1.66
C LEU A 5 -4.75 0.35 2.46
N LEU A 6 -4.53 1.55 3.03
CA LEU A 6 -3.38 1.80 3.89
C LEU A 6 -3.46 0.93 5.14
N ASP A 7 -4.65 0.79 5.73
CA ASP A 7 -4.84 -0.07 6.90
C ASP A 7 -4.56 -1.56 6.59
N ASP A 8 -4.92 -2.05 5.40
CA ASP A 8 -4.59 -3.43 4.96
C ASP A 8 -3.08 -3.61 4.76
N ILE A 9 -2.41 -2.64 4.13
CA ILE A 9 -0.94 -2.63 3.98
C ILE A 9 -0.28 -2.71 5.36
N GLN A 10 -0.69 -1.87 6.31
CA GLN A 10 -0.13 -1.87 7.67
C GLN A 10 -0.41 -3.18 8.40
N THR A 11 -1.63 -3.71 8.29
CA THR A 11 -2.02 -5.00 8.88
C THR A 11 -1.17 -6.15 8.33
N ARG A 12 -1.00 -6.24 7.02
CA ARG A 12 -0.18 -7.28 6.38
C ARG A 12 1.31 -7.08 6.60
N GLY A 13 1.77 -5.84 6.72
CA GLY A 13 3.14 -5.52 7.12
C GLY A 13 3.46 -6.07 8.50
N ALA A 14 2.53 -5.95 9.45
CA ALA A 14 2.69 -6.48 10.79
C ALA A 14 2.56 -8.01 10.88
N ILE A 15 1.60 -8.61 10.17
CA ILE A 15 1.27 -10.04 10.30
C ILE A 15 2.11 -10.92 9.36
N THR A 16 2.43 -10.42 8.17
CA THR A 16 3.10 -11.16 7.09
C THR A 16 4.20 -10.32 6.41
N PRO A 17 5.19 -9.81 7.15
CA PRO A 17 6.15 -8.83 6.63
C PRO A 17 6.94 -9.32 5.41
N HIS A 18 7.25 -10.63 5.34
CA HIS A 18 8.07 -11.20 4.27
C HIS A 18 7.29 -11.54 2.99
N LEU A 19 5.96 -11.44 2.99
CA LEU A 19 5.18 -11.71 1.79
C LEU A 19 5.33 -10.57 0.78
N THR A 20 5.51 -10.92 -0.49
CA THR A 20 5.57 -9.94 -1.58
C THR A 20 4.21 -9.24 -1.75
N ALA A 21 4.20 -7.92 -1.59
CA ALA A 21 3.05 -7.07 -1.84
C ALA A 21 2.93 -6.74 -3.34
N VAL A 22 4.05 -6.37 -3.96
CA VAL A 22 4.14 -5.93 -5.35
C VAL A 22 5.38 -6.53 -5.99
N ARG A 23 5.27 -6.94 -7.26
CA ARG A 23 6.41 -7.30 -8.10
C ARG A 23 6.30 -6.53 -9.41
N LEU A 24 7.38 -5.88 -9.83
CA LEU A 24 7.48 -5.16 -11.09
C LEU A 24 8.79 -5.58 -11.78
N GLY A 25 8.69 -6.39 -12.82
CA GLY A 25 9.86 -7.02 -13.42
C GLY A 25 10.62 -7.86 -12.39
N ASP A 26 11.90 -7.55 -12.22
CA ASP A 26 12.79 -8.22 -11.27
C ASP A 26 12.69 -7.67 -9.84
N ASP A 27 12.11 -6.47 -9.66
CA ASP A 27 11.93 -5.85 -8.35
C ASP A 27 10.75 -6.47 -7.61
N ALA A 28 10.97 -6.80 -6.34
CA ALA A 28 9.94 -7.28 -5.44
C ALA A 28 9.91 -6.40 -4.19
N LEU A 29 8.72 -5.93 -3.84
CA LEU A 29 8.45 -5.15 -2.64
C LEU A 29 7.60 -5.99 -1.70
N THR A 30 8.08 -6.22 -0.48
CA THR A 30 7.35 -6.94 0.55
C THR A 30 6.35 -6.04 1.29
N TYR A 31 5.38 -6.66 1.96
CA TYR A 31 4.43 -5.92 2.79
C TYR A 31 5.10 -5.21 3.96
N GLY A 32 6.15 -5.79 4.56
CA GLY A 32 6.91 -5.14 5.63
C GLY A 32 7.60 -3.87 5.14
N GLU A 33 8.38 -3.98 4.07
CA GLU A 33 9.07 -2.82 3.46
C GLU A 33 8.10 -1.72 3.03
N LEU A 34 6.95 -2.09 2.45
CA LEU A 34 5.95 -1.10 2.05
C LEU A 34 5.30 -0.43 3.27
N ALA A 35 4.93 -1.20 4.29
CA ALA A 35 4.28 -0.68 5.49
C ALA A 35 5.19 0.29 6.26
N ASP A 36 6.44 -0.11 6.50
CA ASP A 36 7.45 0.70 7.19
C ASP A 36 7.66 2.01 6.43
N ARG A 37 7.82 1.94 5.10
CA ARG A 37 8.08 3.13 4.31
C ARG A 37 6.88 4.07 4.20
N VAL A 38 5.67 3.53 4.16
CA VAL A 38 4.43 4.33 4.23
C VAL A 38 4.31 5.04 5.58
N GLU A 39 4.66 4.38 6.69
CA GLU A 39 4.64 4.98 8.03
C GLU A 39 5.69 6.10 8.17
N ASP A 40 6.92 5.84 7.73
CA ASP A 40 8.02 6.82 7.72
C ASP A 40 7.62 8.10 6.96
N TYR A 41 7.20 7.95 5.69
CA TYR A 41 6.79 9.09 4.89
C TYR A 41 5.50 9.71 5.41
N GLY A 42 4.58 8.92 5.96
CA GLY A 42 3.35 9.41 6.57
C GLY A 42 3.64 10.39 7.71
N SER A 43 4.54 10.01 8.61
CA SER A 43 4.96 10.86 9.74
C SER A 43 5.59 12.17 9.27
N VAL A 44 6.52 12.11 8.31
CA VAL A 44 7.19 13.31 7.78
C VAL A 44 6.23 14.20 7.00
N LEU A 45 5.43 13.62 6.10
CA LEU A 45 4.57 14.39 5.20
C LEU A 45 3.36 14.98 5.92
N ALA A 46 2.87 14.34 6.99
CA ALA A 46 1.83 14.91 7.85
C ALA A 46 2.27 16.25 8.48
N GLU A 47 3.55 16.39 8.84
CA GLU A 47 4.11 17.66 9.35
C GLU A 47 3.96 18.81 8.33
N TYR A 48 3.98 18.49 7.03
CA TYR A 48 3.80 19.45 5.94
C TYR A 48 2.36 19.51 5.41
N GLY A 49 1.38 18.90 6.10
CA GLY A 49 -0.02 18.92 5.72
C GLY A 49 -0.36 18.10 4.47
N MET A 50 0.52 17.18 4.08
CA MET A 50 0.32 16.33 2.90
C MET A 50 -0.55 15.10 3.24
N SER A 51 -1.25 14.60 2.23
CA SER A 51 -2.16 13.47 2.41
C SER A 51 -1.42 12.14 2.65
N PRO A 52 -2.06 11.15 3.30
CA PRO A 52 -1.53 9.78 3.36
C PRO A 52 -1.32 9.15 1.97
N THR A 53 -2.07 9.61 0.97
CA THR A 53 -1.85 9.19 -0.42
C THR A 53 -0.48 9.61 -0.93
N SER A 54 0.02 10.79 -0.55
CA SER A 54 1.35 11.28 -0.90
C SER A 54 2.45 10.41 -0.29
N ALA A 55 2.26 9.95 0.96
CA ALA A 55 3.20 9.05 1.62
C ALA A 55 3.32 7.71 0.91
N PHE A 56 2.20 7.15 0.44
CA PHE A 56 2.22 5.94 -0.37
C PHE A 56 2.94 6.10 -1.70
N TYR A 57 2.71 7.19 -2.43
CA TYR A 57 3.45 7.46 -3.65
C TYR A 57 4.95 7.61 -3.39
N ALA A 58 5.34 8.33 -2.33
CA ALA A 58 6.74 8.48 -1.93
C ALA A 58 7.37 7.13 -1.54
N ALA A 59 6.65 6.30 -0.79
CA ALA A 59 7.08 4.96 -0.40
C ALA A 59 7.31 4.06 -1.62
N LEU A 60 6.36 4.02 -2.57
CA LEU A 60 6.52 3.23 -3.80
C LEU A 60 7.72 3.70 -4.62
N MET A 61 7.85 5.00 -4.86
CA MET A 61 8.95 5.56 -5.64
C MET A 61 10.31 5.34 -4.96
N HIS A 62 10.34 5.27 -3.63
CA HIS A 62 11.53 4.95 -2.86
C HIS A 62 11.90 3.48 -2.95
N CYS A 63 10.94 2.58 -2.73
CA CYS A 63 11.22 1.15 -2.65
C CYS A 63 11.33 0.48 -4.02
N MET A 64 10.82 1.11 -5.07
CA MET A 64 10.84 0.59 -6.44
C MET A 64 11.40 1.65 -7.40
N PRO A 65 12.74 1.83 -7.44
CA PRO A 65 13.38 2.83 -8.30
C PRO A 65 13.06 2.65 -9.78
N SER A 66 12.80 1.41 -10.24
CA SER A 66 12.37 1.12 -11.61
C SER A 66 11.09 1.86 -12.02
N LEU A 67 10.24 2.26 -11.08
CA LEU A 67 9.10 3.14 -11.37
C LEU A 67 9.56 4.49 -11.89
N VAL A 68 10.67 5.04 -11.39
CA VAL A 68 11.21 6.34 -11.81
C VAL A 68 11.63 6.32 -13.28
N ASP A 69 12.13 5.18 -13.76
CA ASP A 69 12.63 5.00 -15.12
C ASP A 69 11.52 4.85 -16.17
N ILE A 70 10.25 4.75 -15.74
CA ILE A 70 9.10 4.66 -16.66
C ILE A 70 8.80 6.05 -17.24
N ASP A 71 8.95 6.16 -18.55
CA ASP A 71 8.59 7.32 -19.36
C ASP A 71 7.71 6.87 -20.56
N PRO A 72 6.68 7.64 -20.96
CA PRO A 72 6.26 8.93 -20.43
C PRO A 72 5.64 8.85 -19.03
N VAL A 73 5.52 9.99 -18.35
CA VAL A 73 4.91 10.11 -17.01
C VAL A 73 3.52 9.46 -16.92
N ASP A 74 2.74 9.49 -17.99
CA ASP A 74 1.42 8.85 -18.03
C ASP A 74 1.51 7.32 -17.88
N SER A 75 2.50 6.69 -18.50
CA SER A 75 2.75 5.25 -18.35
C SER A 75 3.16 4.90 -16.91
N ARG A 76 3.95 5.76 -16.26
CA ARG A 76 4.31 5.60 -14.85
C ARG A 76 3.09 5.69 -13.94
N LEU A 77 2.24 6.69 -14.15
CA LEU A 77 0.99 6.85 -13.40
C LEU A 77 0.04 5.68 -13.63
N GLN A 78 -0.01 5.13 -14.84
CA GLN A 78 -0.78 3.93 -15.14
C GLN A 78 -0.28 2.73 -14.32
N VAL A 79 1.04 2.46 -14.32
CA VAL A 79 1.62 1.35 -13.55
C VAL A 79 1.36 1.52 -12.05
N ILE A 80 1.46 2.73 -11.51
CA ILE A 80 1.13 2.96 -10.10
C ILE A 80 -0.37 2.71 -9.82
N GLY A 81 -1.25 3.09 -10.76
CA GLY A 81 -2.68 2.77 -10.68
C GLY A 81 -2.95 1.26 -10.68
N GLU A 82 -2.21 0.49 -11.50
CA GLU A 82 -2.27 -0.98 -11.53
C GLU A 82 -1.79 -1.58 -10.20
N ILE A 83 -0.72 -1.06 -9.61
CA ILE A 83 -0.24 -1.45 -8.27
C ILE A 83 -1.32 -1.18 -7.21
N GLN A 84 -1.94 0.00 -7.24
CA GLN A 84 -3.02 0.34 -6.30
C GLN A 84 -4.22 -0.59 -6.46
N ALA A 85 -4.63 -0.88 -7.70
CA ALA A 85 -5.72 -1.81 -7.99
C ALA A 85 -5.38 -3.23 -7.53
N TRP A 86 -4.14 -3.68 -7.77
CA TRP A 86 -3.64 -4.96 -7.30
C TRP A 86 -3.73 -5.07 -5.79
N LEU A 87 -3.17 -4.12 -5.03
CA LEU A 87 -3.20 -4.14 -3.57
C LEU A 87 -4.63 -4.06 -3.02
N GLY A 88 -5.53 -3.35 -3.70
CA GLY A 88 -6.93 -3.22 -3.31
C GLY A 88 -7.82 -4.44 -3.56
N ARG A 89 -7.38 -5.42 -4.38
CA ARG A 89 -8.26 -6.47 -4.92
C ARG A 89 -8.91 -7.38 -3.86
N GLU A 90 -8.20 -7.70 -2.78
CA GLU A 90 -8.66 -8.65 -1.74
C GLU A 90 -9.64 -8.01 -0.74
N ARG A 91 -9.78 -6.67 -0.77
CA ARG A 91 -10.73 -5.94 0.09
C ARG A 91 -12.20 -6.20 -0.29
N GLY A 92 -12.46 -6.80 -1.46
CA GLY A 92 -13.79 -7.22 -1.89
C GLY A 92 -14.35 -8.46 -1.17
N GLU A 93 -13.51 -9.31 -0.59
CA GLU A 93 -13.96 -10.53 0.12
C GLU A 93 -14.05 -10.33 1.65
N VAL A 94 -13.15 -9.52 2.24
CA VAL A 94 -13.02 -9.40 3.70
C VAL A 94 -14.03 -8.43 4.33
N ALA A 95 -14.67 -7.54 3.55
CA ALA A 95 -15.73 -6.66 4.04
C ALA A 95 -17.02 -7.41 4.49
N SER A 96 -17.10 -8.73 4.27
CA SER A 96 -18.22 -9.60 4.68
C SER A 96 -17.91 -10.47 5.92
N VAL A 97 -17.20 -9.95 6.92
CA VAL A 97 -17.16 -10.59 8.24
C VAL A 97 -17.55 -9.59 9.33
N ARG A 98 -18.85 -9.28 9.39
CA ARG A 98 -19.45 -8.80 10.65
C ARG A 98 -19.51 -9.97 11.62
N PRO A 99 -18.93 -9.92 12.82
CA PRO A 99 -19.09 -11.00 13.79
C PRO A 99 -20.56 -11.05 14.21
N ARG A 100 -21.27 -12.12 13.83
CA ARG A 100 -22.68 -12.38 14.20
C ARG A 100 -22.83 -12.96 15.61
N LEU A 101 -21.89 -12.69 16.52
CA LEU A 101 -21.93 -13.25 17.87
C LEU A 101 -22.09 -12.11 18.88
N ARG A 102 -23.31 -12.00 19.43
CA ARG A 102 -23.55 -11.32 20.71
C ARG A 102 -23.49 -12.37 21.81
N ALA A 103 -22.78 -12.07 22.88
CA ALA A 103 -22.85 -12.84 24.11
C ALA A 103 -24.29 -12.85 24.64
N VAL A 104 -24.77 -14.02 25.04
CA VAL A 104 -26.04 -14.21 25.76
C VAL A 104 -25.65 -14.45 27.22
N SER A 105 -26.21 -13.64 28.12
CA SER A 105 -26.16 -13.84 29.58
C SER A 105 -27.22 -14.85 30.03
#